data_AF-A0A0N5AAZ2-F1
#
_entry.id   AF-A0A0N5AAZ2-F1
#
_cell.length_a   1.000
_cell.length_b   1.000
_cell.length_c   1.000
_cell.angle_alpha   90.00
_cell.angle_beta   90.00
_cell.angle_gamma   90.00
#
_symmetry.space_group_name_H-M   'P 1'
#
loop_
_entity.id
_entity.type
_entity.pdbx_description
1 polymer ?
#
loop_
_entity_poly.entity_id
_entity_poly.type
_entity_poly.pdbx_seq_one_letter_code
_entity_poly.pdbx_strand_id
1 'polypeptide(L)'
;MSETNELEWLRIQHKDLSEKLETLRQKRKEDHIKLLELERCRIQIQGLEEFKVKMCEAHKDLQKKLQEKEAELRQLEMKKTDDDSLAEIEERLELVTLDREMAEEKAEILQAELDAQKEKVAELEMELEILKSEMERQVDTTENQNAVVKVKQLEQQNAMLREAVVKLRDALGQAVDDRQEAKKDNETLREENAAFFKLVEKSKEEAKIAQEMIVELREQVDAVMGSEEMIEKLTEKNLGMEEKIHSLEEAIEDLEALHAMDEEIVETQKETEKDLRLELDEMQCKIAELNRQVKADLDMADEHDKVVQKFRQKISELNHSNQDYTDQILRLKEQLNDISNGELGPETTLDLISASHMFAEEVEKEMKTVDLESALQRASYLEAFLPDNFSKAGGDNDAVILNVLFPRLSHKALSLSKLLSLKYPAVPGGLRREHVTKSHKSDQWAHAALFTYYLSSLITVIHKFQR
;
A
#
# COMPACT_ATOMS: atom_id res chain seq x y z
N MET A 1 38.40 -40.04 28.63
CA MET A 1 37.75 -39.75 27.33
C MET A 1 38.35 -38.44 26.86
N SER A 2 39.00 -38.45 25.70
CA SER A 2 39.74 -37.29 25.18
C SER A 2 38.79 -36.12 24.93
N GLU A 3 39.19 -34.89 25.26
CA GLU A 3 38.46 -33.64 24.95
C GLU A 3 38.03 -33.58 23.48
N THR A 4 38.79 -34.23 22.59
CA THR A 4 38.45 -34.39 21.18
C THR A 4 37.15 -35.16 20.92
N ASN A 5 36.88 -36.21 21.71
CA ASN A 5 35.66 -37.01 21.57
C ASN A 5 34.43 -36.26 22.06
N GLU A 6 34.59 -35.41 23.08
CA GLU A 6 33.53 -34.56 23.61
C GLU A 6 33.19 -33.42 22.64
N LEU A 7 34.21 -32.81 22.01
CA LEU A 7 34.03 -31.84 20.93
C LEU A 7 33.35 -32.44 19.69
N GLU A 8 33.71 -33.67 19.29
CA GLU A 8 33.03 -34.36 18.20
C GLU A 8 31.57 -34.68 18.53
N TRP A 9 31.29 -35.12 19.77
CA TRP A 9 29.93 -35.39 20.23
C TRP A 9 29.06 -34.11 20.24
N LEU A 10 29.60 -33.00 20.76
CA LEU A 10 28.92 -31.70 20.74
C LEU A 10 28.66 -31.20 19.32
N ARG A 11 29.59 -31.43 18.38
CA ARG A 11 29.38 -31.09 16.96
C ARG A 11 28.24 -31.90 16.34
N ILE A 12 28.17 -33.20 16.62
CA ILE A 12 27.07 -34.06 16.16
C ILE A 12 25.75 -33.59 16.76
N GLN A 13 25.71 -33.33 18.07
CA GLN A 13 24.50 -32.85 18.74
C GLN A 13 24.05 -31.48 18.22
N HIS A 14 24.98 -30.54 18.01
CA HIS A 14 24.67 -29.24 17.42
C HIS A 14 24.11 -29.40 16.00
N LYS A 15 24.67 -30.31 15.20
CA LYS A 15 24.16 -30.61 13.86
C LYS A 15 22.75 -31.20 13.90
N ASP A 16 22.50 -32.19 14.76
CA ASP A 16 21.17 -32.80 14.93
C ASP A 16 20.12 -31.79 15.42
N LEU A 17 20.50 -30.91 16.34
CA LEU A 17 19.63 -29.83 16.83
C LEU A 17 19.37 -28.79 15.75
N SER A 18 20.38 -28.45 14.95
CA SER A 18 20.25 -27.53 13.82
C SER A 18 19.31 -28.12 12.76
N GLU A 19 19.45 -29.40 12.41
CA GLU A 19 18.56 -30.09 11.46
C GLU A 19 17.12 -30.16 12.00
N LYS A 20 16.93 -30.48 13.28
CA LYS A 20 15.59 -30.44 13.91
C LYS A 20 14.99 -29.05 13.87
N LEU A 21 15.77 -28.01 14.16
CA LEU A 21 15.31 -26.62 14.13
C LEU A 21 14.93 -26.20 12.71
N GLU A 22 15.68 -26.63 11.70
CA GLU A 22 15.35 -26.40 10.29
C GLU A 22 14.05 -27.10 9.89
N THR A 23 13.83 -28.35 10.31
CA THR A 23 12.54 -29.05 10.04
C THR A 23 11.36 -28.39 10.75
N LEU A 24 11.55 -27.86 11.96
CA LEU A 24 10.50 -27.13 12.68
C LEU A 24 10.20 -25.79 12.02
N ARG A 25 11.22 -25.09 11.50
CA ARG A 25 11.03 -23.88 10.70
C ARG A 25 10.26 -24.16 9.42
N GLN A 26 10.58 -25.25 8.73
CA GLN A 26 9.86 -25.68 7.53
C GLN A 26 8.39 -25.99 7.84
N LYS A 27 8.12 -26.77 8.90
CA LYS A 27 6.75 -27.06 9.36
C LYS A 27 5.98 -25.80 9.73
N ARG A 28 6.61 -24.84 10.42
CA ARG A 28 5.98 -23.57 10.79
C ARG A 28 5.60 -22.75 9.54
N LYS A 29 6.43 -22.75 8.49
CA LYS A 29 6.10 -22.12 7.21
C LYS A 29 4.93 -22.82 6.52
N GLU A 30 4.91 -24.15 6.51
CA GLU A 30 3.80 -24.93 5.94
C GLU A 30 2.49 -24.71 6.70
N ASP A 31 2.54 -24.65 8.04
CA ASP A 31 1.35 -24.40 8.87
C ASP A 31 0.84 -22.97 8.71
N HIS A 32 1.73 -22.00 8.53
CA HIS A 32 1.35 -20.62 8.21
C HIS A 32 0.63 -20.53 6.84
N ILE A 33 1.12 -21.24 5.82
CA ILE A 33 0.45 -21.31 4.51
C ILE A 33 -0.94 -21.95 4.65
N LYS A 34 -1.07 -23.04 5.42
CA LYS A 34 -2.38 -23.67 5.67
C LYS A 34 -3.34 -22.76 6.42
N LEU A 35 -2.86 -21.94 7.35
CA LEU A 35 -3.68 -20.97 8.06
C LEU A 35 -4.23 -19.91 7.10
N LEU A 36 -3.40 -19.36 6.21
CA LEU A 36 -3.84 -18.43 5.17
C LEU A 36 -4.87 -19.07 4.22
N GLU A 37 -4.67 -20.34 3.83
CA GLU A 37 -5.64 -21.08 3.03
C GLU A 37 -6.98 -21.29 3.78
N LEU A 38 -6.93 -21.60 5.08
CA LEU A 38 -8.12 -21.75 5.91
C LEU A 38 -8.88 -20.44 6.07
N GLU A 39 -8.19 -19.32 6.26
CA GLU A 39 -8.81 -17.99 6.32
C GLU A 39 -9.45 -17.60 4.99
N ARG A 40 -8.77 -17.86 3.88
CA ARG A 40 -9.34 -17.67 2.54
C ARG A 40 -10.60 -18.51 2.33
N CYS A 41 -10.58 -19.78 2.72
CA CYS A 41 -11.77 -20.64 2.69
C CYS A 41 -12.88 -20.12 3.62
N ARG A 42 -12.54 -19.60 4.80
CA ARG A 42 -13.50 -19.02 5.75
C ARG A 42 -14.22 -17.81 5.14
N ILE A 43 -13.48 -16.91 4.51
CA ILE A 43 -14.02 -15.72 3.83
C ILE A 43 -14.94 -16.15 2.67
N GLN A 44 -14.52 -17.14 1.87
CA GLN A 44 -15.35 -17.68 0.79
C GLN A 44 -16.66 -18.28 1.32
N ILE A 45 -16.62 -19.01 2.44
CA ILE A 45 -17.82 -19.58 3.07
C ILE A 45 -18.74 -18.46 3.58
N GLN A 46 -18.21 -17.44 4.25
CA GLN A 46 -19.01 -16.29 4.69
C GLN A 46 -19.68 -15.57 3.51
N GLY A 47 -18.94 -15.31 2.42
CA GLY A 47 -19.51 -14.71 1.21
C GLY A 47 -20.62 -15.58 0.58
N LEU A 48 -20.46 -16.90 0.58
CA LEU A 48 -21.49 -17.84 0.10
C LEU A 48 -22.72 -17.87 1.03
N GLU A 49 -22.52 -17.77 2.35
CA GLU A 49 -23.62 -17.70 3.32
C GLU A 49 -24.42 -16.41 3.16
N GLU A 50 -23.76 -15.26 3.01
CA GLU A 50 -24.41 -13.98 2.72
C GLU A 50 -25.17 -14.01 1.39
N PHE A 51 -24.56 -14.56 0.34
CA PHE A 51 -25.23 -14.75 -0.95
C PHE A 51 -26.45 -15.65 -0.84
N LYS A 52 -26.36 -16.74 -0.05
CA LYS A 52 -27.49 -17.63 0.22
C LYS A 52 -28.63 -16.91 0.95
N VAL A 53 -28.31 -16.08 1.95
CA VAL A 53 -29.32 -15.27 2.66
C VAL A 53 -30.01 -14.31 1.69
N LYS A 54 -29.24 -13.54 0.90
CA LYS A 54 -29.78 -12.62 -0.13
C LYS A 54 -30.66 -13.36 -1.15
N MET A 55 -30.24 -14.54 -1.60
CA MET A 55 -31.03 -15.36 -2.53
C MET A 55 -32.31 -15.91 -1.89
N CYS A 56 -32.28 -16.30 -0.61
CA CYS A 56 -33.48 -16.72 0.11
C CYS A 56 -34.46 -15.55 0.31
N GLU A 57 -33.98 -14.34 0.57
CA GLU A 57 -34.81 -13.13 0.66
C GLU A 57 -35.43 -12.78 -0.69
N ALA A 58 -34.63 -12.74 -1.76
CA ALA A 58 -35.11 -12.53 -3.12
C ALA A 58 -36.16 -13.58 -3.54
N HIS A 59 -35.94 -14.85 -3.18
CA HIS A 59 -36.91 -15.90 -3.43
C HIS A 59 -38.22 -15.67 -2.66
N LYS A 60 -38.16 -15.29 -1.38
CA LYS A 60 -39.36 -14.97 -0.58
C LYS A 60 -40.13 -13.78 -1.16
N ASP A 61 -39.44 -12.75 -1.62
CA ASP A 61 -40.08 -11.57 -2.22
C ASP A 61 -40.71 -11.89 -3.57
N LEU A 62 -40.03 -12.67 -4.41
CA LEU A 62 -40.63 -13.19 -5.65
C LEU A 62 -41.84 -14.08 -5.38
N GLN A 63 -41.79 -14.92 -4.35
CA GLN A 63 -42.90 -15.78 -3.97
C GLN A 63 -44.11 -14.97 -3.47
N LYS A 64 -43.87 -13.88 -2.71
CA LYS A 64 -44.93 -12.93 -2.33
C LYS A 64 -45.54 -12.24 -3.53
N LYS A 65 -44.71 -11.68 -4.43
CA LYS A 65 -45.18 -11.03 -5.66
C LYS A 65 -45.99 -12.00 -6.55
N LEU A 66 -45.57 -13.26 -6.63
CA LEU A 66 -46.31 -14.30 -7.34
C LEU A 66 -47.68 -14.54 -6.70
N GLN A 67 -47.74 -14.68 -5.37
CA GLN A 67 -49.01 -14.85 -4.66
C GLN A 67 -49.94 -13.64 -4.80
N GLU A 68 -49.40 -12.42 -4.75
CA GLU A 68 -50.16 -11.19 -4.98
C GLU A 68 -50.73 -11.17 -6.41
N LYS A 69 -49.93 -11.52 -7.42
CA LYS A 69 -50.38 -11.59 -8.81
C LYS A 69 -51.38 -12.71 -9.07
N GLU A 70 -51.22 -13.87 -8.43
CA GLU A 70 -52.21 -14.95 -8.46
C GLU A 70 -53.53 -14.52 -7.80
N ALA A 71 -53.47 -13.76 -6.70
CA ALA A 71 -54.66 -13.21 -6.05
C ALA A 71 -55.36 -12.16 -6.91
N GLU A 72 -54.61 -11.25 -7.56
CA GLU A 72 -55.15 -10.28 -8.52
C GLU A 72 -55.79 -10.98 -9.72
N LEU A 73 -55.13 -12.02 -10.28
CA LEU A 73 -55.69 -12.83 -11.36
C LEU A 73 -56.98 -13.51 -10.94
N ARG A 74 -57.02 -14.13 -9.74
CA ARG A 74 -58.26 -14.71 -9.21
C ARG A 74 -59.35 -13.68 -9.00
N GLN A 75 -59.03 -12.47 -8.54
CA GLN A 75 -60.03 -11.40 -8.42
C GLN A 75 -60.56 -10.93 -9.79
N LEU A 76 -59.69 -10.88 -10.81
CA LEU A 76 -60.09 -10.56 -12.18
C LEU A 76 -60.90 -11.68 -12.83
N GLU A 77 -60.54 -12.93 -12.56
CA GLU A 77 -61.31 -14.10 -12.99
C GLU A 77 -62.67 -14.12 -12.29
N MET A 78 -62.74 -13.87 -10.99
CA MET A 78 -64.01 -13.75 -10.26
C MET A 78 -64.90 -12.63 -10.83
N LYS A 79 -64.32 -11.48 -11.17
CA LYS A 79 -65.02 -10.37 -11.85
C LYS A 79 -65.45 -10.70 -13.28
N LYS A 80 -64.77 -11.62 -13.95
CA LYS A 80 -65.17 -12.13 -15.28
C LYS A 80 -66.24 -13.21 -15.16
N THR A 81 -66.18 -14.04 -14.12
CA THR A 81 -67.20 -15.03 -13.77
C THR A 81 -68.36 -14.44 -12.95
N ASP A 82 -68.43 -13.11 -12.77
CA ASP A 82 -69.71 -12.40 -12.61
C ASP A 82 -70.49 -12.50 -13.95
N ASP A 83 -70.61 -13.75 -14.41
CA ASP A 83 -71.23 -14.30 -15.61
C ASP A 83 -72.73 -14.12 -15.59
N ASP A 84 -73.32 -13.66 -14.49
CA ASP A 84 -74.73 -13.26 -14.45
C ASP A 84 -74.99 -12.17 -15.50
N SER A 85 -74.02 -11.28 -15.75
CA SER A 85 -74.16 -10.26 -16.79
C SER A 85 -73.99 -10.81 -18.22
N LEU A 86 -73.12 -11.80 -18.43
CA LEU A 86 -72.91 -12.41 -19.75
C LEU A 86 -74.02 -13.40 -20.10
N ALA A 87 -74.45 -14.22 -19.14
CA ALA A 87 -75.60 -15.11 -19.26
C ALA A 87 -76.91 -14.32 -19.45
N GLU A 88 -77.12 -13.21 -18.73
CA GLU A 88 -78.28 -12.33 -18.99
C GLU A 88 -78.20 -11.67 -20.38
N ILE A 89 -77.00 -11.35 -20.88
CA ILE A 89 -76.81 -10.82 -22.24
C ILE A 89 -77.08 -11.91 -23.29
N GLU A 90 -76.62 -13.15 -23.06
CA GLU A 90 -76.86 -14.30 -23.93
C GLU A 90 -78.35 -14.67 -23.98
N GLU A 91 -79.05 -14.76 -22.83
CA GLU A 91 -80.50 -14.99 -22.78
C GLU A 91 -81.29 -13.86 -23.46
N ARG A 92 -80.88 -12.60 -23.28
CA ARG A 92 -81.49 -11.47 -24.00
C ARG A 92 -81.22 -11.53 -25.49
N LEU A 93 -80.03 -11.94 -25.91
CA LEU A 93 -79.68 -12.09 -27.32
C LEU A 93 -80.52 -13.21 -27.95
N GLU A 94 -80.67 -14.34 -27.27
CA GLU A 94 -81.52 -15.46 -27.70
C GLU A 94 -82.98 -15.03 -27.85
N LEU A 95 -83.53 -14.29 -26.87
CA LEU A 95 -84.89 -13.75 -26.92
C LEU A 95 -85.08 -12.81 -28.12
N VAL A 96 -84.13 -11.90 -28.36
CA VAL A 96 -84.17 -10.97 -29.50
C VAL A 96 -84.04 -11.71 -30.83
N THR A 97 -83.22 -12.76 -30.91
CA THR A 97 -83.12 -13.56 -32.13
C THR A 97 -84.40 -14.34 -32.41
N LEU A 98 -85.09 -14.83 -31.37
CA LEU A 98 -86.34 -15.55 -31.51
C LEU A 98 -87.49 -14.63 -31.91
N ASP A 99 -87.55 -13.42 -31.35
CA ASP A 99 -88.51 -12.39 -31.78
C ASP A 99 -88.27 -11.95 -33.23
N ARG A 100 -87.00 -11.86 -33.67
CA ARG A 100 -86.64 -11.59 -35.07
C ARG A 100 -87.11 -12.71 -36.00
N GLU A 101 -86.83 -13.97 -35.65
CA GLU A 101 -87.24 -15.13 -36.46
C GLU A 101 -88.78 -15.25 -36.54
N MET A 102 -89.48 -15.00 -35.44
CA MET A 102 -90.94 -14.96 -35.42
C MET A 102 -91.53 -13.81 -36.25
N ALA A 103 -90.85 -12.66 -36.29
CA ALA A 103 -91.24 -11.55 -37.15
C ALA A 103 -90.99 -11.85 -38.63
N GLU A 104 -89.87 -12.51 -38.95
CA GLU A 104 -89.52 -12.96 -40.30
C GLU A 104 -90.52 -14.01 -40.82
N GLU A 105 -90.88 -15.01 -40.02
CA GLU A 105 -91.87 -16.02 -40.39
C GLU A 105 -93.26 -15.41 -40.64
N LYS A 106 -93.68 -14.45 -39.79
CA LYS A 106 -94.92 -13.70 -40.01
C LYS A 106 -94.88 -12.87 -41.29
N ALA A 107 -93.75 -12.23 -41.59
CA ALA A 107 -93.58 -11.46 -42.81
C ALA A 107 -93.62 -12.37 -44.05
N GLU A 108 -92.99 -13.54 -44.00
CA GLU A 108 -93.03 -14.54 -45.08
C GLU A 108 -94.45 -15.08 -45.31
N ILE A 109 -95.21 -15.36 -44.25
CA ILE A 109 -96.61 -15.79 -44.35
C ILE A 109 -97.46 -14.69 -45.00
N LEU A 110 -97.36 -13.45 -44.53
CA LEU A 110 -98.10 -12.32 -45.10
C LEU A 110 -97.72 -12.08 -46.56
N GLN A 111 -96.45 -12.26 -46.93
CA GLN A 111 -95.98 -12.16 -48.31
C GLN A 111 -96.57 -13.27 -49.18
N ALA A 112 -96.60 -14.51 -48.70
CA ALA A 112 -97.23 -15.64 -49.40
C ALA A 112 -98.74 -15.44 -49.57
N GLU A 113 -99.43 -14.92 -48.56
CA GLU A 113 -100.85 -14.56 -48.65
C GLU A 113 -101.09 -13.43 -49.67
N LEU A 114 -100.23 -12.40 -49.67
CA LEU A 114 -100.28 -11.31 -50.63
C LEU A 114 -100.13 -11.83 -52.07
N ASP A 115 -99.17 -12.71 -52.30
CA ASP A 115 -98.90 -13.26 -53.64
C ASP A 115 -100.04 -14.21 -54.09
N ALA A 116 -100.63 -15.00 -53.19
CA ALA A 116 -101.83 -15.79 -53.48
C ALA A 116 -103.05 -14.91 -53.81
N GLN A 117 -103.20 -13.75 -53.17
CA GLN A 117 -104.26 -12.79 -53.52
C GLN A 117 -103.99 -12.10 -54.85
N LYS A 118 -102.73 -11.79 -55.19
CA LYS A 118 -102.37 -11.27 -56.51
C LYS A 118 -102.67 -12.26 -57.63
N GLU A 119 -102.39 -13.55 -57.42
CA GLU A 119 -102.75 -14.61 -58.38
C GLU A 119 -104.27 -14.66 -58.61
N LYS A 120 -105.07 -14.63 -57.54
CA LYS A 120 -106.54 -14.56 -57.65
C LYS A 120 -107.02 -13.30 -58.37
N VAL A 121 -106.38 -12.16 -58.13
CA VAL A 121 -106.70 -10.92 -58.85
C VAL A 121 -106.36 -11.06 -60.33
N ALA A 122 -105.20 -11.64 -60.68
CA ALA A 122 -104.82 -11.87 -62.07
C ALA A 122 -105.77 -12.86 -62.78
N GLU A 123 -106.23 -13.92 -62.08
CA GLU A 123 -107.27 -14.83 -62.57
C GLU A 123 -108.59 -14.09 -62.83
N LEU A 124 -109.05 -13.29 -61.88
CA LEU A 124 -110.28 -12.49 -62.02
C LEU A 124 -110.15 -11.40 -63.10
N GLU A 125 -108.97 -10.79 -63.26
CA GLU A 125 -108.67 -9.84 -64.33
C GLU A 125 -108.70 -10.54 -65.70
N MET A 126 -108.16 -11.75 -65.80
CA MET A 126 -108.23 -12.57 -67.01
C MET A 126 -109.67 -13.01 -67.32
N GLU A 127 -110.45 -13.39 -66.31
CA GLU A 127 -111.89 -13.67 -66.46
C GLU A 127 -112.66 -12.42 -66.92
N LEU A 128 -112.34 -11.23 -66.40
CA LEU A 128 -112.91 -9.97 -66.84
C LEU A 128 -112.49 -9.60 -68.27
N GLU A 129 -111.25 -9.88 -68.67
CA GLU A 129 -110.77 -9.68 -70.04
C GLU A 129 -111.50 -10.63 -71.01
N ILE A 130 -111.73 -11.89 -70.60
CA ILE A 130 -112.54 -12.86 -71.35
C ILE A 130 -113.98 -12.37 -71.45
N LEU A 131 -114.61 -11.98 -70.33
CA LEU A 131 -115.97 -11.44 -70.30
C LEU A 131 -116.08 -10.15 -71.12
N LYS A 132 -115.09 -9.25 -71.08
CA LYS A 132 -115.05 -8.06 -71.95
C LYS A 132 -114.92 -8.44 -73.41
N SER A 133 -114.09 -9.43 -73.75
CA SER A 133 -113.97 -9.93 -75.12
C SER A 133 -115.24 -10.64 -75.61
N GLU A 134 -116.02 -11.23 -74.70
CA GLU A 134 -117.35 -11.79 -74.98
C GLU A 134 -118.42 -10.69 -75.11
N MET A 135 -118.32 -9.61 -74.32
CA MET A 135 -119.23 -8.47 -74.34
C MET A 135 -118.98 -7.54 -75.55
N GLU A 136 -117.74 -7.41 -76.03
CA GLU A 136 -117.39 -6.70 -77.27
C GLU A 136 -117.83 -7.42 -78.55
N ARG A 137 -118.33 -8.66 -78.43
CA ARG A 137 -118.84 -9.47 -79.54
C ARG A 137 -120.38 -9.48 -79.66
N GLN A 138 -121.07 -8.60 -78.92
CA GLN A 138 -122.49 -8.31 -79.07
C GLN A 138 -122.70 -6.81 -79.34
N VAL A 139 -122.87 -6.52 -80.62
CA VAL A 139 -123.03 -5.20 -81.24
C VAL A 139 -124.39 -4.57 -80.94
N ASP A 140 -124.31 -3.28 -80.58
CA ASP A 140 -125.20 -2.14 -80.86
C ASP A 140 -126.72 -2.16 -80.59
N THR A 141 -127.14 -0.91 -80.31
CA THR A 141 -128.49 -0.33 -80.32
C THR A 141 -129.34 -0.66 -79.09
N THR A 142 -130.01 0.29 -78.43
CA THR A 142 -130.67 1.49 -78.95
C THR A 142 -130.94 2.48 -77.80
N GLU A 143 -131.12 3.73 -78.19
CA GLU A 143 -131.40 4.88 -77.33
C GLU A 143 -132.73 4.79 -76.55
N ASN A 144 -132.71 5.51 -75.42
CA ASN A 144 -133.80 6.30 -74.87
C ASN A 144 -134.82 5.61 -73.94
N GLN A 145 -134.45 5.47 -72.66
CA GLN A 145 -135.35 5.79 -71.54
C GLN A 145 -134.60 6.63 -70.49
N ASN A 146 -134.62 7.95 -70.72
CA ASN A 146 -134.20 8.99 -69.78
C ASN A 146 -135.16 9.09 -68.59
N ALA A 147 -134.67 8.81 -67.38
CA ALA A 147 -134.92 9.55 -66.12
C ALA A 147 -134.54 8.73 -64.88
N VAL A 148 -134.72 7.40 -64.90
CA VAL A 148 -134.49 6.53 -63.72
C VAL A 148 -133.04 6.02 -63.63
N VAL A 149 -132.38 5.82 -64.78
CA VAL A 149 -130.97 5.36 -64.84
C VAL A 149 -129.99 6.47 -64.44
N LYS A 150 -130.31 7.74 -64.72
CA LYS A 150 -129.46 8.89 -64.34
C LYS A 150 -129.47 9.13 -62.82
N VAL A 151 -130.58 8.87 -62.14
CA VAL A 151 -130.66 8.93 -60.68
C VAL A 151 -129.88 7.76 -60.06
N LYS A 152 -130.04 6.53 -60.56
CA LYS A 152 -129.25 5.38 -60.09
C LYS A 152 -127.75 5.50 -60.36
N GLN A 153 -127.34 6.03 -61.51
CA GLN A 153 -125.92 6.29 -61.81
C GLN A 153 -125.35 7.40 -60.92
N LEU A 154 -126.13 8.44 -60.60
CA LEU A 154 -125.72 9.48 -59.65
C LEU A 154 -125.71 8.97 -58.20
N GLU A 155 -126.60 8.06 -57.82
CA GLU A 155 -126.58 7.37 -56.52
C GLU A 155 -125.38 6.43 -56.39
N GLN A 156 -125.03 5.67 -57.44
CA GLN A 156 -123.83 4.85 -57.49
C GLN A 156 -122.55 5.70 -57.48
N GLN A 157 -122.51 6.80 -58.23
CA GLN A 157 -121.37 7.72 -58.21
C GLN A 157 -121.22 8.39 -56.83
N ASN A 158 -122.32 8.78 -56.19
CA ASN A 158 -122.28 9.30 -54.81
C ASN A 158 -121.90 8.22 -53.79
N ALA A 159 -122.30 6.96 -53.98
CA ALA A 159 -121.88 5.85 -53.12
C ALA A 159 -120.38 5.54 -53.29
N MET A 160 -119.87 5.51 -54.53
CA MET A 160 -118.45 5.36 -54.82
C MET A 160 -117.61 6.53 -54.30
N LEU A 161 -118.12 7.76 -54.40
CA LEU A 161 -117.45 8.92 -53.82
C LEU A 161 -117.45 8.86 -52.28
N ARG A 162 -118.54 8.39 -51.66
CA ARG A 162 -118.56 8.16 -50.19
C ARG A 162 -117.57 7.07 -49.79
N GLU A 163 -117.49 5.97 -50.52
CA GLU A 163 -116.54 4.89 -50.25
C GLU A 163 -115.08 5.33 -50.48
N ALA A 164 -114.82 6.10 -51.54
CA ALA A 164 -113.51 6.70 -51.79
C ALA A 164 -113.12 7.70 -50.70
N VAL A 165 -114.07 8.48 -50.18
CA VAL A 165 -113.86 9.38 -49.04
C VAL A 165 -113.58 8.59 -47.75
N VAL A 166 -114.25 7.45 -47.53
CA VAL A 166 -113.96 6.57 -46.39
C VAL A 166 -112.57 5.96 -46.53
N LYS A 167 -112.21 5.42 -47.70
CA LYS A 167 -110.87 4.89 -47.96
C LYS A 167 -109.78 5.95 -47.83
N LEU A 168 -110.03 7.18 -48.28
CA LEU A 168 -109.11 8.31 -48.08
C LEU A 168 -109.01 8.72 -46.62
N ARG A 169 -110.12 8.69 -45.86
CA ARG A 169 -110.10 8.96 -44.42
C ARG A 169 -109.32 7.89 -43.67
N ASP A 170 -109.52 6.61 -44.01
CA ASP A 170 -108.85 5.50 -43.35
C ASP A 170 -107.37 5.45 -43.74
N ALA A 171 -107.01 5.73 -45.01
CA ALA A 171 -105.62 5.89 -45.44
C ALA A 171 -104.95 7.12 -44.82
N LEU A 172 -105.70 8.22 -44.62
CA LEU A 172 -105.20 9.41 -43.92
C LEU A 172 -105.04 9.13 -42.41
N GLY A 173 -105.93 8.33 -41.82
CA GLY A 173 -105.82 7.84 -40.45
C GLY A 173 -104.57 6.99 -40.26
N GLN A 174 -104.37 6.00 -41.14
CA GLN A 174 -103.18 5.16 -41.14
C GLN A 174 -101.90 5.98 -41.34
N ALA A 175 -101.89 6.95 -42.28
CA ALA A 175 -100.74 7.82 -42.49
C ALA A 175 -100.45 8.74 -41.28
N VAL A 176 -101.46 9.07 -40.47
CA VAL A 176 -101.29 9.81 -39.21
C VAL A 176 -100.71 8.89 -38.13
N ASP A 177 -101.18 7.66 -38.04
CA ASP A 177 -100.69 6.64 -37.10
C ASP A 177 -99.24 6.24 -37.41
N ASP A 178 -98.91 5.94 -38.67
CA ASP A 178 -97.54 5.63 -39.12
C ASP A 178 -96.60 6.83 -38.87
N ARG A 179 -97.08 8.06 -39.09
CA ARG A 179 -96.31 9.27 -38.80
C ARG A 179 -96.10 9.45 -37.29
N GLN A 180 -97.02 9.00 -36.47
CA GLN A 180 -96.91 9.07 -35.01
C GLN A 180 -95.95 8.00 -34.49
N GLU A 181 -95.94 6.81 -35.08
CA GLU A 181 -94.98 5.73 -34.80
C GLU A 181 -93.55 6.13 -35.22
N ALA A 182 -93.36 6.61 -36.45
CA ALA A 182 -92.05 7.09 -36.92
C ALA A 182 -91.51 8.28 -36.11
N LYS A 183 -92.38 9.07 -35.48
CA LYS A 183 -91.98 10.12 -34.52
C LYS A 183 -91.48 9.54 -33.22
N LYS A 184 -92.18 8.54 -32.66
CA LYS A 184 -91.74 7.84 -31.45
C LYS A 184 -90.40 7.16 -31.67
N ASP A 185 -90.20 6.49 -32.81
CA ASP A 185 -88.93 5.86 -33.15
C ASP A 185 -87.79 6.87 -33.32
N ASN A 186 -88.09 8.06 -33.86
CA ASN A 186 -87.11 9.15 -33.90
C ASN A 186 -86.75 9.67 -32.51
N GLU A 187 -87.71 9.69 -31.58
CA GLU A 187 -87.49 10.11 -30.20
C GLU A 187 -86.65 9.06 -29.46
N THR A 188 -86.95 7.77 -29.59
CA THR A 188 -86.14 6.68 -28.99
C THR A 188 -84.73 6.64 -29.56
N LEU A 189 -84.56 6.71 -30.88
CA LEU A 189 -83.24 6.78 -31.51
C LEU A 189 -82.44 8.03 -31.10
N ARG A 190 -83.11 9.14 -30.79
CA ARG A 190 -82.44 10.34 -30.24
C ARG A 190 -81.99 10.10 -28.80
N GLU A 191 -82.81 9.45 -27.98
CA GLU A 191 -82.46 9.11 -26.61
C GLU A 191 -81.30 8.12 -26.56
N GLU A 192 -81.32 7.08 -27.41
CA GLU A 192 -80.24 6.10 -27.55
C GLU A 192 -78.95 6.78 -28.03
N ASN A 193 -79.01 7.62 -29.07
CA ASN A 193 -77.84 8.39 -29.50
C ASN A 193 -77.28 9.26 -28.38
N ALA A 194 -78.15 9.93 -27.60
CA ALA A 194 -77.71 10.72 -26.46
C ALA A 194 -77.07 9.85 -25.37
N ALA A 195 -77.55 8.63 -25.15
CA ALA A 195 -76.96 7.66 -24.24
C ALA A 195 -75.59 7.16 -24.74
N PHE A 196 -75.46 6.84 -26.03
CA PHE A 196 -74.20 6.46 -26.65
C PHE A 196 -73.17 7.58 -26.57
N PHE A 197 -73.56 8.83 -26.83
CA PHE A 197 -72.67 9.99 -26.66
C PHE A 197 -72.14 10.11 -25.23
N LYS A 198 -72.99 9.90 -24.22
CA LYS A 198 -72.56 9.90 -22.81
C LYS A 198 -71.60 8.75 -22.49
N LEU A 199 -71.83 7.56 -23.04
CA LEU A 199 -70.95 6.41 -22.83
C LEU A 199 -69.59 6.61 -23.50
N VAL A 200 -69.56 7.17 -24.71
CA VAL A 200 -68.34 7.52 -25.43
C VAL A 200 -67.53 8.55 -24.64
N GLU A 201 -68.16 9.63 -24.16
CA GLU A 201 -67.51 10.64 -23.31
C GLU A 201 -66.94 10.01 -22.02
N LYS A 202 -67.70 9.13 -21.36
CA LYS A 202 -67.22 8.41 -20.17
C LYS A 202 -66.01 7.53 -20.46
N SER A 203 -66.06 6.73 -21.54
CA SER A 203 -64.93 5.87 -21.92
C SER A 203 -63.68 6.67 -22.29
N LYS A 204 -63.87 7.86 -22.88
CA LYS A 204 -62.79 8.78 -23.25
C LYS A 204 -62.13 9.38 -22.02
N GLU A 205 -62.91 9.74 -21.00
CA GLU A 205 -62.39 10.22 -19.72
C GLU A 205 -61.65 9.11 -18.97
N GLU A 206 -62.20 7.89 -18.93
CA GLU A 206 -61.52 6.73 -18.35
C GLU A 206 -60.20 6.41 -19.07
N ALA A 207 -60.18 6.48 -20.41
CA ALA A 207 -58.97 6.30 -21.20
C ALA A 207 -57.92 7.40 -20.92
N LYS A 208 -58.37 8.64 -20.68
CA LYS A 208 -57.49 9.76 -20.34
C LYS A 208 -56.88 9.59 -18.95
N ILE A 209 -57.67 9.21 -17.95
CA ILE A 209 -57.18 8.91 -16.60
C ILE A 209 -56.19 7.75 -16.64
N ALA A 210 -56.48 6.70 -17.39
CA ALA A 210 -55.56 5.58 -17.57
C ALA A 210 -54.24 6.01 -18.24
N GLN A 211 -54.30 6.91 -19.23
CA GLN A 211 -53.10 7.50 -19.85
C GLN A 211 -52.29 8.34 -18.88
N GLU A 212 -52.93 9.20 -18.08
CA GLU A 212 -52.27 10.00 -17.05
C GLU A 212 -51.58 9.08 -16.02
N MET A 213 -52.26 8.03 -15.57
CA MET A 213 -51.70 7.04 -14.65
C MET A 213 -50.51 6.26 -15.24
N ILE A 214 -50.54 5.94 -16.54
CA ILE A 214 -49.41 5.32 -17.23
C ILE A 214 -48.20 6.26 -17.27
N VAL A 215 -48.42 7.57 -17.46
CA VAL A 215 -47.34 8.56 -17.44
C VAL A 215 -46.74 8.66 -16.04
N GLU A 216 -47.55 8.78 -15.00
CA GLU A 216 -47.07 8.82 -13.61
C GLU A 216 -46.28 7.55 -13.23
N LEU A 217 -46.78 6.37 -13.61
CA LEU A 217 -46.08 5.10 -13.37
C LEU A 217 -44.74 5.03 -14.13
N ARG A 218 -44.67 5.59 -15.34
CA ARG A 218 -43.40 5.68 -16.08
C ARG A 218 -42.39 6.60 -15.40
N GLU A 219 -42.84 7.76 -14.95
CA GLU A 219 -41.98 8.70 -14.21
C GLU A 219 -41.46 8.08 -12.90
N GLN A 220 -42.29 7.31 -12.20
CA GLN A 220 -41.87 6.55 -11.02
C GLN A 220 -40.82 5.49 -11.37
N VAL A 221 -41.01 4.74 -12.46
CA VAL A 221 -40.03 3.75 -12.93
C VAL A 221 -38.71 4.44 -13.30
N ASP A 222 -38.74 5.55 -14.03
CA ASP A 222 -37.53 6.29 -14.42
C ASP A 222 -36.78 6.85 -13.19
N ALA A 223 -37.52 7.34 -12.18
CA ALA A 223 -36.94 7.78 -10.91
C ALA A 223 -36.29 6.62 -10.14
N VAL A 224 -36.93 5.45 -10.11
CA VAL A 224 -36.37 4.24 -9.48
C VAL A 224 -35.14 3.77 -10.24
N MET A 225 -35.16 3.72 -11.57
CA MET A 225 -34.00 3.36 -12.39
C MET A 225 -32.80 4.31 -12.16
N GLY A 226 -33.05 5.62 -12.08
CA GLY A 226 -32.00 6.59 -11.73
C GLY A 226 -31.43 6.39 -10.32
N SER A 227 -32.27 5.94 -9.38
CA SER A 227 -31.81 5.58 -8.02
C SER A 227 -31.00 4.29 -8.00
N GLU A 228 -31.35 3.29 -8.83
CA GLU A 228 -30.59 2.04 -8.97
C GLU A 228 -29.18 2.29 -9.50
N GLU A 229 -29.03 3.10 -10.56
CA GLU A 229 -27.69 3.47 -11.08
C GLU A 229 -26.83 4.19 -10.03
N MET A 230 -27.44 5.02 -9.19
CA MET A 230 -26.73 5.70 -8.10
C MET A 230 -26.32 4.73 -6.99
N ILE A 231 -27.21 3.79 -6.63
CA ILE A 231 -26.93 2.72 -5.67
C ILE A 231 -25.81 1.83 -6.19
N GLU A 232 -25.80 1.46 -7.46
CA GLU A 232 -24.76 0.64 -8.07
C GLU A 232 -23.40 1.32 -7.98
N LYS A 233 -23.29 2.59 -8.38
CA LYS A 233 -22.05 3.38 -8.27
C LYS A 233 -21.58 3.55 -6.83
N LEU A 234 -22.50 3.77 -5.89
CA LEU A 234 -22.17 3.86 -4.47
C LEU A 234 -21.70 2.51 -3.92
N THR A 235 -22.31 1.41 -4.37
CA THR A 235 -21.95 0.05 -3.96
C THR A 235 -20.57 -0.32 -4.48
N GLU A 236 -20.27 -0.05 -5.76
CA GLU A 236 -18.95 -0.27 -6.35
C GLU A 236 -17.86 0.55 -5.61
N LYS A 237 -18.17 1.81 -5.31
CA LYS A 237 -17.24 2.68 -4.56
C LYS A 237 -17.05 2.19 -3.12
N ASN A 238 -18.11 1.76 -2.44
CA ASN A 238 -18.00 1.21 -1.09
C ASN A 238 -17.18 -0.07 -1.09
N LEU A 239 -17.44 -0.99 -2.03
CA LEU A 239 -16.67 -2.23 -2.16
C LEU A 239 -15.18 -1.94 -2.40
N GLY A 240 -14.86 -1.01 -3.31
CA GLY A 240 -13.46 -0.61 -3.55
C GLY A 240 -12.80 0.09 -2.36
N MET A 241 -13.56 0.83 -1.55
CA MET A 241 -13.07 1.41 -0.31
C MET A 241 -12.84 0.34 0.76
N GLU A 242 -13.74 -0.63 0.90
CA GLU A 242 -13.60 -1.76 1.83
C GLU A 242 -12.39 -2.63 1.49
N GLU A 243 -12.19 -2.96 0.20
CA GLU A 243 -10.98 -3.66 -0.25
C GLU A 243 -9.71 -2.87 0.08
N LYS A 244 -9.74 -1.55 -0.09
CA LYS A 244 -8.59 -0.71 0.22
C LYS A 244 -8.32 -0.61 1.71
N ILE A 245 -9.37 -0.54 2.54
CA ILE A 245 -9.27 -0.57 4.00
C ILE A 245 -8.66 -1.90 4.42
N HIS A 246 -9.17 -3.02 3.91
CA HIS A 246 -8.67 -4.35 4.27
C HIS A 246 -7.20 -4.53 3.89
N SER A 247 -6.80 -4.09 2.69
CA SER A 247 -5.39 -4.08 2.26
C SER A 247 -4.49 -3.22 3.17
N LEU A 248 -5.01 -2.12 3.71
CA LEU A 248 -4.26 -1.26 4.62
C LEU A 248 -4.18 -1.87 6.02
N GLU A 249 -5.24 -2.53 6.47
CA GLU A 249 -5.27 -3.26 7.75
C GLU A 249 -4.26 -4.41 7.73
N GLU A 250 -4.22 -5.24 6.67
CA GLU A 250 -3.23 -6.30 6.51
C GLU A 250 -1.79 -5.74 6.51
N ALA A 251 -1.55 -4.64 5.80
CA ALA A 251 -0.24 -3.98 5.81
C ALA A 251 0.13 -3.41 7.19
N ILE A 252 -0.85 -2.95 7.97
CA ILE A 252 -0.62 -2.50 9.35
C ILE A 252 -0.27 -3.68 10.24
N GLU A 253 -1.00 -4.80 10.15
CA GLU A 253 -0.70 -6.02 10.92
C GLU A 253 0.71 -6.55 10.62
N ASP A 254 1.13 -6.56 9.36
CA ASP A 254 2.49 -6.93 8.96
C ASP A 254 3.55 -5.99 9.55
N LEU A 255 3.28 -4.67 9.54
CA LEU A 255 4.19 -3.67 10.12
C LEU A 255 4.26 -3.77 11.65
N GLU A 256 3.15 -4.07 12.32
CA GLU A 256 3.11 -4.30 13.76
C GLU A 256 3.86 -5.58 14.14
N ALA A 257 3.76 -6.64 13.35
CA ALA A 257 4.53 -7.86 13.53
C ALA A 257 6.05 -7.62 13.36
N LEU A 258 6.45 -6.83 12.36
CA LEU A 258 7.84 -6.41 12.17
C LEU A 258 8.33 -5.55 13.34
N HIS A 259 7.50 -4.61 13.82
CA HIS A 259 7.86 -3.78 14.96
C HIS A 259 8.05 -4.59 16.24
N ALA A 260 7.18 -5.57 16.50
CA ALA A 260 7.33 -6.47 17.65
C ALA A 260 8.63 -7.30 17.56
N MET A 261 9.00 -7.77 16.37
CA MET A 261 10.27 -8.46 16.15
C MET A 261 11.48 -7.52 16.35
N ASP A 262 11.39 -6.27 15.89
CA ASP A 262 12.44 -5.27 16.11
C ASP A 262 12.59 -4.94 17.61
N GLU A 263 11.51 -4.84 18.37
CA GLU A 263 11.55 -4.68 19.83
C GLU A 263 12.24 -5.86 20.53
N GLU A 264 11.94 -7.11 20.12
CA GLU A 264 12.60 -8.30 20.65
C GLU A 264 14.11 -8.30 20.31
N ILE A 265 14.48 -7.92 19.08
CA ILE A 265 15.89 -7.78 18.68
C ILE A 265 16.60 -6.72 19.50
N VAL A 266 15.98 -5.56 19.72
CA VAL A 266 16.58 -4.49 20.53
C VAL A 266 16.77 -4.93 21.98
N GLU A 267 15.82 -5.66 22.55
CA GLU A 267 15.95 -6.12 23.93
C GLU A 267 17.04 -7.19 24.06
N THR A 268 17.11 -8.16 23.15
CA THR A 268 18.22 -9.13 23.12
C THR A 268 19.58 -8.45 22.92
N GLN A 269 19.66 -7.41 22.09
CA GLN A 269 20.88 -6.61 21.94
C GLN A 269 21.28 -5.92 23.25
N LYS A 270 20.33 -5.31 23.97
CA LYS A 270 20.62 -4.68 25.28
C LYS A 270 21.07 -5.71 26.31
N GLU A 271 20.47 -6.90 26.34
CA GLU A 271 20.90 -7.99 27.23
C GLU A 271 22.33 -8.41 26.91
N THR A 272 22.65 -8.66 25.64
CA THR A 272 24.02 -9.03 25.24
C THR A 272 25.03 -7.91 25.51
N GLU A 273 24.67 -6.64 25.32
CA GLU A 273 25.52 -5.51 25.67
C GLU A 273 25.78 -5.46 27.19
N LYS A 274 24.76 -5.71 28.00
CA LYS A 274 24.89 -5.75 29.45
C LYS A 274 25.81 -6.89 29.88
N ASP A 275 25.69 -8.07 29.28
CA ASP A 275 26.55 -9.21 29.58
C ASP A 275 28.01 -8.92 29.22
N LEU A 276 28.26 -8.35 28.02
CA LEU A 276 29.62 -7.95 27.61
C LEU A 276 30.22 -6.86 28.51
N ARG A 277 29.40 -5.94 29.02
CA ARG A 277 29.85 -4.94 29.99
C ARG A 277 30.24 -5.57 31.33
N LEU A 278 29.47 -6.54 31.81
CA LEU A 278 29.79 -7.29 33.03
C LEU A 278 31.10 -8.10 32.88
N GLU A 279 31.29 -8.77 31.74
CA GLU A 279 32.54 -9.47 31.45
C GLU A 279 33.73 -8.51 31.38
N LEU A 280 33.55 -7.33 30.79
CA LEU A 280 34.59 -6.30 30.72
C LEU A 280 34.96 -5.77 32.10
N ASP A 281 33.98 -5.53 32.97
CA ASP A 281 34.20 -5.13 34.36
C ASP A 281 34.94 -6.23 35.14
N GLU A 282 34.56 -7.51 34.97
CA GLU A 282 35.26 -8.65 35.57
C GLU A 282 36.74 -8.71 35.14
N MET A 283 37.00 -8.56 33.84
CA MET A 283 38.36 -8.53 33.30
C MET A 283 39.15 -7.33 33.81
N GLN A 284 38.53 -6.15 33.96
CA GLN A 284 39.16 -4.98 34.56
C GLN A 284 39.52 -5.20 36.04
N CYS A 285 38.64 -5.82 36.82
CA CYS A 285 38.94 -6.22 38.19
C CYS A 285 40.14 -7.17 38.23
N LYS A 286 40.18 -8.18 37.36
CA LYS A 286 41.30 -9.13 37.27
C LYS A 286 42.61 -8.46 36.87
N ILE A 287 42.58 -7.51 35.93
CA ILE A 287 43.75 -6.70 35.55
C ILE A 287 44.22 -5.86 36.75
N ALA A 288 43.31 -5.25 37.50
CA ALA A 288 43.65 -4.46 38.68
C ALA A 288 44.30 -5.32 39.79
N GLU A 289 43.78 -6.53 40.03
CA GLU A 289 44.36 -7.50 40.96
C GLU A 289 45.76 -7.94 40.53
N LEU A 290 45.94 -8.32 39.26
CA LEU A 290 47.25 -8.70 38.73
C LEU A 290 48.25 -7.54 38.83
N ASN A 291 47.85 -6.31 38.52
CA ASN A 291 48.70 -5.13 38.67
C ASN A 291 49.08 -4.88 40.13
N ARG A 292 48.18 -5.15 41.08
CA ARG A 292 48.49 -5.06 42.52
C ARG A 292 49.49 -6.13 42.94
N GLN A 293 49.35 -7.35 42.42
CA GLN A 293 50.31 -8.43 42.67
C GLN A 293 51.70 -8.08 42.11
N VAL A 294 51.77 -7.60 40.86
CA VAL A 294 53.02 -7.17 40.23
C VAL A 294 53.70 -6.06 41.05
N LYS A 295 52.94 -5.08 41.55
CA LYS A 295 53.50 -4.03 42.43
C LYS A 295 54.06 -4.61 43.73
N ALA A 296 53.35 -5.53 44.37
CA ALA A 296 53.83 -6.18 45.58
C ALA A 296 55.12 -7.00 45.33
N ASP A 297 55.19 -7.70 44.19
CA ASP A 297 56.38 -8.47 43.80
C ASP A 297 57.57 -7.55 43.48
N LEU A 298 57.33 -6.40 42.84
CA LEU A 298 58.35 -5.38 42.59
C LEU A 298 58.87 -4.76 43.89
N ASP A 299 57.98 -4.41 44.83
CA ASP A 299 58.37 -3.89 46.15
C ASP A 299 59.22 -4.92 46.92
N MET A 300 58.85 -6.21 46.84
CA MET A 300 59.62 -7.30 47.43
C MET A 300 61.00 -7.47 46.76
N ALA A 301 61.08 -7.32 45.43
CA ALA A 301 62.35 -7.34 44.70
C ALA A 301 63.27 -6.18 45.13
N ASP A 302 62.73 -4.97 45.30
CA ASP A 302 63.48 -3.81 45.79
C ASP A 302 64.01 -4.01 47.22
N GLU A 303 63.23 -4.65 48.09
CA GLU A 303 63.68 -5.04 49.42
C GLU A 303 64.83 -6.05 49.36
N HIS A 304 64.71 -7.07 48.50
CA HIS A 304 65.78 -8.03 48.25
C HIS A 304 67.04 -7.36 47.71
N ASP A 305 66.93 -6.41 46.78
CA ASP A 305 68.06 -5.66 46.24
C ASP A 305 68.76 -4.81 47.32
N LYS A 306 67.99 -4.16 48.22
CA LYS A 306 68.57 -3.46 49.38
C LYS A 306 69.34 -4.42 50.29
N VAL A 307 68.81 -5.62 50.52
CA VAL A 307 69.50 -6.66 51.30
C VAL A 307 70.79 -7.11 50.61
N VAL A 308 70.75 -7.34 49.29
CA VAL A 308 71.94 -7.69 48.49
C VAL A 308 72.98 -6.58 48.53
N GLN A 309 72.58 -5.31 48.44
CA GLN A 309 73.50 -4.17 48.57
C GLN A 309 74.19 -4.14 49.94
N LYS A 310 73.45 -4.37 51.04
CA LYS A 310 74.04 -4.48 52.38
C LYS A 310 75.04 -5.64 52.48
N PHE A 311 74.72 -6.80 51.89
CA PHE A 311 75.68 -7.91 51.81
C PHE A 311 76.92 -7.55 51.00
N ARG A 312 76.79 -6.87 49.86
CA ARG A 312 77.93 -6.41 49.05
C ARG A 312 78.80 -5.39 49.79
N GLN A 313 78.18 -4.43 50.48
CA GLN A 313 78.90 -3.48 51.34
C GLN A 313 79.65 -4.21 52.45
N LYS A 314 79.00 -5.17 53.12
CA LYS A 314 79.65 -5.93 54.18
C LYS A 314 80.82 -6.78 53.68
N ILE A 315 80.69 -7.39 52.50
CA ILE A 315 81.77 -8.12 51.84
C ILE A 315 82.91 -7.15 51.48
N SER A 316 82.60 -5.95 50.99
CA SER A 316 83.61 -4.92 50.69
C SER A 316 84.35 -4.45 51.94
N GLU A 317 83.66 -4.22 53.06
CA GLU A 317 84.28 -3.91 54.36
C GLU A 317 85.20 -5.02 54.83
N LEU A 318 84.74 -6.28 54.75
CA LEU A 318 85.54 -7.44 55.14
C LEU A 318 86.77 -7.61 54.22
N ASN A 319 86.61 -7.37 52.92
CA ASN A 319 87.72 -7.40 51.97
C ASN A 319 88.70 -6.25 52.24
N HIS A 320 88.23 -5.04 52.55
CA HIS A 320 89.09 -3.92 52.91
C HIS A 320 89.85 -4.21 54.20
N SER A 321 89.18 -4.75 55.23
CA SER A 321 89.84 -5.18 56.45
C SER A 321 90.87 -6.29 56.19
N ASN A 322 90.56 -7.28 55.34
CA ASN A 322 91.53 -8.29 54.91
C ASN A 322 92.72 -7.70 54.16
N GLN A 323 92.48 -6.70 53.30
CA GLN A 323 93.55 -5.95 52.62
C GLN A 323 94.38 -5.17 53.63
N ASP A 324 93.77 -4.44 54.57
CA ASP A 324 94.48 -3.72 55.63
C ASP A 324 95.35 -4.67 56.47
N TYR A 325 94.85 -5.87 56.80
CA TYR A 325 95.65 -6.89 57.47
C TYR A 325 96.79 -7.38 56.58
N THR A 326 96.54 -7.57 55.28
CA THR A 326 97.57 -7.99 54.31
C THR A 326 98.64 -6.90 54.13
N ASP A 327 98.25 -5.63 54.07
CA ASP A 327 99.10 -4.45 53.99
C ASP A 327 99.84 -4.22 55.30
N GLN A 328 99.25 -4.47 56.46
CA GLN A 328 99.98 -4.48 57.73
C GLN A 328 101.03 -5.58 57.74
N ILE A 329 100.71 -6.79 57.25
CA ILE A 329 101.68 -7.88 57.10
C ILE A 329 102.77 -7.48 56.10
N LEU A 330 102.42 -6.86 54.99
CA LEU A 330 103.35 -6.37 53.97
C LEU A 330 104.22 -5.24 54.52
N ARG A 331 103.69 -4.24 55.22
CA ARG A 331 104.42 -3.18 55.91
C ARG A 331 105.30 -3.71 57.01
N LEU A 332 104.90 -4.76 57.73
CA LEU A 332 105.78 -5.41 58.69
C LEU A 332 106.92 -6.15 57.97
N LYS A 333 106.64 -6.76 56.81
CA LYS A 333 107.67 -7.34 55.92
C LYS A 333 108.52 -6.29 55.20
N GLU A 334 107.96 -5.13 54.88
CA GLU A 334 108.61 -3.99 54.24
C GLU A 334 109.41 -3.24 55.26
N GLN A 335 108.94 -2.98 56.47
CA GLN A 335 109.80 -2.52 57.57
C GLN A 335 110.94 -3.51 57.82
N LEU A 336 110.70 -4.82 57.73
CA LEU A 336 111.76 -5.84 57.74
C LEU A 336 112.73 -5.70 56.53
N ASN A 337 112.22 -5.31 55.35
CA ASN A 337 112.98 -5.12 54.10
C ASN A 337 113.50 -3.68 53.87
N ASP A 338 113.03 -2.66 54.56
CA ASP A 338 113.33 -1.21 54.48
C ASP A 338 114.30 -0.85 55.59
N ILE A 339 114.28 -1.60 56.70
CA ILE A 339 115.49 -1.86 57.49
C ILE A 339 116.57 -2.49 56.59
N SER A 340 116.21 -3.12 55.47
CA SER A 340 117.17 -3.69 54.51
C SER A 340 117.48 -2.82 53.28
N ASN A 341 116.61 -1.95 52.73
CA ASN A 341 116.82 -1.14 51.50
C ASN A 341 115.78 0.02 51.38
N GLY A 342 116.12 1.30 51.17
CA GLY A 342 115.17 2.44 51.20
C GLY A 342 114.92 3.27 49.92
N GLU A 343 113.83 4.09 49.96
CA GLU A 343 113.43 5.32 49.20
C GLU A 343 112.27 5.30 48.15
N LEU A 344 111.45 6.38 48.12
CA LEU A 344 110.16 6.60 47.38
C LEU A 344 110.14 7.95 46.59
N GLY A 345 109.36 8.08 45.50
CA GLY A 345 109.19 9.32 44.68
C GLY A 345 107.84 9.47 43.89
N PRO A 346 107.49 10.65 43.30
CA PRO A 346 106.10 11.16 43.13
C PRO A 346 105.54 11.37 41.68
N GLU A 347 104.20 11.23 41.48
CA GLU A 347 103.49 11.22 40.16
C GLU A 347 102.20 12.10 40.06
N THR A 348 101.88 12.98 41.02
CA THR A 348 100.51 13.52 41.27
C THR A 348 100.06 14.81 40.56
N THR A 349 100.84 15.43 39.67
CA THR A 349 100.53 16.81 39.18
C THR A 349 99.76 16.87 37.85
N LEU A 350 99.73 15.80 37.05
CA LEU A 350 99.11 15.82 35.71
C LEU A 350 97.58 15.63 35.74
N ASP A 351 97.07 14.87 36.72
CA ASP A 351 95.64 14.51 36.81
C ASP A 351 94.73 15.66 37.26
N LEU A 352 95.28 16.69 37.91
CA LEU A 352 94.49 17.81 38.43
C LEU A 352 94.00 18.76 37.30
N ILE A 353 94.79 18.90 36.23
CA ILE A 353 94.51 19.87 35.15
C ILE A 353 93.42 19.33 34.21
N SER A 354 93.43 18.02 33.92
CA SER A 354 92.40 17.37 33.10
C SER A 354 91.03 17.37 33.80
N ALA A 355 91.00 17.16 35.12
CA ALA A 355 89.78 17.23 35.91
C ALA A 355 89.12 18.62 35.87
N SER A 356 89.92 19.70 35.90
CA SER A 356 89.39 21.07 35.87
C SER A 356 88.78 21.46 34.52
N HIS A 357 89.32 20.96 33.40
CA HIS A 357 88.75 21.23 32.06
C HIS A 357 87.41 20.53 31.87
N MET A 358 87.31 19.26 32.28
CA MET A 358 86.07 18.48 32.18
C MET A 358 84.94 19.11 33.01
N PHE A 359 85.27 19.64 34.19
CA PHE A 359 84.29 20.34 35.02
C PHE A 359 83.76 21.62 34.36
N ALA A 360 84.63 22.39 33.68
CA ALA A 360 84.21 23.59 32.97
C ALA A 360 83.26 23.30 31.80
N GLU A 361 83.51 22.24 31.03
CA GLU A 361 82.60 21.79 29.96
C GLU A 361 81.23 21.34 30.49
N GLU A 362 81.21 20.65 31.64
CA GLU A 362 79.95 20.22 32.27
C GLU A 362 79.14 21.42 32.76
N VAL A 363 79.79 22.42 33.37
CA VAL A 363 79.13 23.67 33.78
C VAL A 363 78.57 24.42 32.57
N GLU A 364 79.30 24.49 31.45
CA GLU A 364 78.79 25.14 30.23
C GLU A 364 77.59 24.40 29.64
N LYS A 365 77.58 23.07 29.70
CA LYS A 365 76.45 22.24 29.26
C LYS A 365 75.21 22.46 30.14
N GLU A 366 75.39 22.50 31.46
CA GLU A 366 74.30 22.78 32.41
C GLU A 366 73.77 24.22 32.29
N MET A 367 74.60 25.20 31.94
CA MET A 367 74.10 26.55 31.65
C MET A 367 73.22 26.57 30.39
N LYS A 368 73.61 25.82 29.33
CA LYS A 368 72.82 25.72 28.10
C LYS A 368 71.49 24.99 28.28
N THR A 369 71.39 24.02 29.20
CA THR A 369 70.12 23.35 29.51
C THR A 369 69.14 24.31 30.17
N VAL A 370 69.60 25.09 31.15
CA VAL A 370 68.77 26.11 31.82
C VAL A 370 68.27 27.18 30.85
N ASP A 371 69.12 27.67 29.94
CA ASP A 371 68.72 28.63 28.90
C ASP A 371 67.68 28.05 27.93
N LEU A 372 67.82 26.77 27.55
CA LEU A 372 66.87 26.08 26.69
C LEU A 372 65.51 25.90 27.37
N GLU A 373 65.48 25.47 28.63
CA GLU A 373 64.26 25.34 29.42
C GLU A 373 63.52 26.68 29.53
N SER A 374 64.28 27.75 29.82
CA SER A 374 63.74 29.12 29.87
C SER A 374 63.16 29.57 28.53
N ALA A 375 63.79 29.23 27.40
CA ALA A 375 63.29 29.54 26.06
C ALA A 375 62.03 28.73 25.70
N LEU A 376 61.98 27.45 26.07
CA LEU A 376 60.79 26.59 25.86
C LEU A 376 59.60 27.08 26.68
N GLN A 377 59.82 27.47 27.93
CA GLN A 377 58.77 28.01 28.78
C GLN A 377 58.22 29.34 28.23
N ARG A 378 59.11 30.23 27.75
CA ARG A 378 58.70 31.46 27.05
C ARG A 378 57.89 31.15 25.78
N ALA A 379 58.29 30.16 24.99
CA ALA A 379 57.55 29.74 23.80
C ALA A 379 56.17 29.19 24.14
N SER A 380 56.05 28.38 25.19
CA SER A 380 54.77 27.87 25.69
C SER A 380 53.83 28.99 26.16
N TYR A 381 54.36 30.01 26.83
CA TYR A 381 53.56 31.18 27.20
C TYR A 381 53.09 31.97 25.97
N LEU A 382 53.92 32.10 24.93
CA LEU A 382 53.53 32.77 23.68
C LEU A 382 52.49 31.95 22.90
N GLU A 383 52.59 30.63 22.90
CA GLU A 383 51.63 29.72 22.25
C GLU A 383 50.21 29.89 22.83
N ALA A 384 50.09 30.18 24.13
CA ALA A 384 48.81 30.45 24.79
C ALA A 384 48.10 31.72 24.30
N PHE A 385 48.79 32.63 23.59
CA PHE A 385 48.19 33.82 22.98
C PHE A 385 47.85 33.64 21.49
N LEU A 386 48.12 32.47 20.91
CA LEU A 386 47.83 32.20 19.49
C LEU A 386 46.43 31.57 19.32
N PRO A 387 45.74 31.83 18.20
CA PRO A 387 44.41 31.26 17.95
C PRO A 387 44.41 29.73 17.82
N ASP A 388 43.31 29.06 18.15
CA ASP A 388 43.16 27.59 18.06
C ASP A 388 43.39 27.01 16.64
N ASN A 389 43.26 27.84 15.61
CA ASN A 389 43.55 27.44 14.22
C ASN A 389 45.05 27.36 13.92
N PHE A 390 45.92 27.95 14.75
CA PHE A 390 47.37 27.91 14.60
C PHE A 390 47.90 26.48 14.80
N SER A 391 47.42 25.77 15.82
CA SER A 391 47.92 24.46 16.23
C SER A 391 47.23 23.26 15.54
N LYS A 392 46.29 23.49 14.62
CA LYS A 392 45.67 22.41 13.83
C LYS A 392 46.66 21.88 12.78
N ALA A 393 46.50 20.62 12.41
CA ALA A 393 47.30 20.00 11.35
C ALA A 393 47.12 20.76 10.01
N GLY A 394 48.23 21.16 9.40
CA GLY A 394 48.25 22.03 8.21
C GLY A 394 48.10 23.53 8.53
N GLY A 395 48.11 23.92 9.80
CA GLY A 395 48.07 25.31 10.26
C GLY A 395 49.43 25.99 10.26
N ASP A 396 49.45 27.26 10.66
CA ASP A 396 50.66 28.10 10.67
C ASP A 396 51.76 27.55 11.61
N ASN A 397 51.41 26.74 12.62
CA ASN A 397 52.39 26.07 13.50
C ASN A 397 53.31 25.13 12.72
N ASP A 398 52.78 24.37 11.76
CA ASP A 398 53.59 23.46 10.94
C ASP A 398 54.60 24.25 10.09
N ALA A 399 54.20 25.42 9.59
CA ALA A 399 55.11 26.32 8.85
C ALA A 399 56.21 26.89 9.76
N VAL A 400 55.90 27.26 11.00
CA VAL A 400 56.90 27.71 11.99
C VAL A 400 57.88 26.57 12.33
N ILE A 401 57.38 25.35 12.55
CA ILE A 401 58.21 24.17 12.83
C ILE A 401 59.16 23.92 11.66
N LEU A 402 58.68 23.91 10.41
CA LEU A 402 59.51 23.68 9.23
C LEU A 402 60.58 24.77 9.04
N ASN A 403 60.21 26.04 9.23
CA ASN A 403 61.13 27.17 9.13
C ASN A 403 62.25 27.15 10.19
N VAL A 404 62.00 26.58 11.37
CA VAL A 404 63.04 26.38 12.40
C VAL A 404 63.83 25.10 12.16
N LEU A 405 63.18 24.03 11.70
CA LEU A 405 63.77 22.72 11.53
C LEU A 405 64.84 22.68 10.44
N PHE A 406 64.58 23.24 9.25
CA PHE A 406 65.52 23.18 8.13
C PHE A 406 66.86 23.89 8.44
N PRO A 407 66.89 25.14 8.94
CA PRO A 407 68.13 25.76 9.39
C PRO A 407 68.82 24.95 10.49
N ARG A 408 68.09 24.42 11.48
CA ARG A 408 68.68 23.65 12.57
C ARG A 408 69.35 22.38 12.08
N LEU A 409 68.73 21.66 11.15
CA LEU A 409 69.27 20.44 10.58
C LEU A 409 70.54 20.73 9.75
N SER A 410 70.53 21.82 8.98
CA SER A 410 71.70 22.30 8.24
C SER A 410 72.89 22.62 9.16
N HIS A 411 72.65 23.39 10.24
CA HIS A 411 73.69 23.72 11.21
C HIS A 411 74.22 22.49 11.96
N LYS A 412 73.36 21.54 12.34
CA LYS A 412 73.78 20.28 12.98
C LYS A 412 74.66 19.45 12.05
N ALA A 413 74.26 19.29 10.78
CA ALA A 413 75.06 18.57 9.79
C ALA A 413 76.42 19.24 9.55
N LEU A 414 76.47 20.57 9.53
CA LEU A 414 77.72 21.34 9.42
C LEU A 414 78.63 21.14 10.64
N SER A 415 78.08 21.23 11.86
CA SER A 415 78.84 21.00 13.08
C SER A 415 79.38 19.57 13.17
N LEU A 416 78.58 18.58 12.77
CA LEU A 416 78.98 17.19 12.76
C LEU A 416 80.09 16.93 11.73
N SER A 417 80.01 17.57 10.55
CA SER A 417 81.10 17.57 9.57
C SER A 417 82.41 18.16 10.13
N LYS A 418 82.34 19.29 10.85
CA LYS A 418 83.50 19.88 11.52
C LYS A 418 84.09 18.95 12.58
N LEU A 419 83.25 18.33 13.42
CA LEU A 419 83.71 17.38 14.45
C LEU A 419 84.35 16.13 13.83
N LEU A 420 83.80 15.61 12.73
CA LEU A 420 84.41 14.50 11.99
C LEU A 420 85.78 14.87 11.45
N SER A 421 85.93 16.08 10.90
CA SER A 421 87.21 16.58 10.40
C SER A 421 88.25 16.78 11.51
N LEU A 422 87.81 17.11 12.73
CA LEU A 422 88.67 17.26 13.90
C LEU A 422 89.12 15.89 14.45
N LYS A 423 88.18 14.93 14.54
CA LYS A 423 88.46 13.58 15.07
C LYS A 423 89.28 12.73 14.09
N TYR A 424 89.07 12.92 12.79
CA TYR A 424 89.76 12.21 11.71
C TYR A 424 90.39 13.22 10.75
N PRO A 425 91.51 13.87 11.14
CA PRO A 425 92.15 14.88 10.31
C PRO A 425 92.68 14.27 9.02
N ALA A 426 92.58 15.03 7.93
CA ALA A 426 93.15 14.64 6.65
C ALA A 426 94.69 14.58 6.74
N VAL A 427 95.30 13.55 6.15
CA VAL A 427 96.77 13.40 6.18
C VAL A 427 97.43 14.45 5.28
N PRO A 428 98.38 15.25 5.80
CA PRO A 428 99.18 16.14 4.97
C PRO A 428 99.94 15.34 3.90
N GLY A 429 99.67 15.60 2.62
CA GLY A 429 100.32 14.91 1.49
C GLY A 429 99.64 13.64 0.97
N GLY A 430 98.41 13.33 1.43
CA GLY A 430 97.57 12.28 0.84
C GLY A 430 97.79 10.86 1.35
N LEU A 431 97.03 9.90 0.79
CA LEU A 431 97.03 8.49 1.21
C LEU A 431 98.30 7.78 0.71
N ARG A 432 99.08 7.21 1.63
CA ARG A 432 100.27 6.40 1.32
C ARG A 432 99.94 4.92 1.34
N ARG A 433 100.69 4.11 0.58
CA ARG A 433 100.50 2.65 0.47
C ARG A 433 100.50 1.95 1.83
N GLU A 434 101.32 2.43 2.76
CA GLU A 434 101.41 1.92 4.13
C GLU A 434 100.14 2.12 4.97
N HIS A 435 99.33 3.14 4.68
CA HIS A 435 98.06 3.37 5.37
C HIS A 435 96.95 2.41 4.93
N VAL A 436 97.12 1.73 3.78
CA VAL A 436 96.16 0.76 3.23
C VAL A 436 96.57 -0.67 3.57
N THR A 437 97.87 -0.98 3.54
CA THR A 437 98.34 -2.36 3.71
C THR A 437 98.69 -2.74 5.14
N LYS A 438 98.90 -1.77 6.04
CA LYS A 438 99.35 -2.02 7.42
C LYS A 438 98.42 -1.44 8.50
N SER A 439 97.34 -0.76 8.12
CA SER A 439 96.42 -0.14 9.08
C SER A 439 95.02 0.00 8.47
N HIS A 440 93.99 0.03 9.31
CA HIS A 440 92.60 0.34 8.91
C HIS A 440 92.33 1.85 8.75
N LYS A 441 93.37 2.69 8.81
CA LYS A 441 93.23 4.14 8.68
C LYS A 441 92.71 4.57 7.31
N SER A 442 93.07 3.86 6.23
CA SER A 442 92.53 4.11 4.89
C SER A 442 91.01 4.01 4.84
N ASP A 443 90.45 2.97 5.47
CA ASP A 443 89.02 2.69 5.45
C ASP A 443 88.27 3.68 6.33
N GLN A 444 88.83 4.02 7.49
CA GLN A 444 88.28 5.06 8.37
C GLN A 444 88.20 6.41 7.66
N TRP A 445 89.23 6.79 6.88
CA TRP A 445 89.20 8.02 6.10
C TRP A 445 88.25 7.96 4.91
N ALA A 446 88.17 6.83 4.21
CA ALA A 446 87.21 6.64 3.13
C ALA A 446 85.77 6.76 3.64
N HIS A 447 85.46 6.13 4.77
CA HIS A 447 84.17 6.25 5.44
C HIS A 447 83.91 7.67 5.95
N ALA A 448 84.89 8.33 6.58
CA ALA A 448 84.73 9.71 7.03
C ALA A 448 84.49 10.67 5.85
N ALA A 449 85.21 10.51 4.74
CA ALA A 449 85.03 11.31 3.53
C ALA A 449 83.66 11.07 2.87
N LEU A 450 83.23 9.81 2.78
CA LEU A 450 81.91 9.44 2.28
C LEU A 450 80.80 10.02 3.17
N PHE A 451 80.96 9.95 4.49
CA PHE A 451 79.99 10.49 5.42
C PHE A 451 79.93 12.02 5.35
N THR A 452 81.07 12.69 5.24
CA THR A 452 81.14 14.14 4.97
C THR A 452 80.49 14.51 3.64
N TYR A 453 80.64 13.69 2.60
CA TYR A 453 79.94 13.87 1.32
C TYR A 453 78.42 13.76 1.49
N TYR A 454 77.91 12.75 2.19
CA TYR A 454 76.47 12.62 2.47
C TYR A 454 75.95 13.78 3.30
N LEU A 455 76.69 14.23 4.31
CA LEU A 455 76.31 15.42 5.10
C LEU A 455 76.28 16.67 4.23
N SER A 456 77.24 16.86 3.33
CA SER A 456 77.28 17.99 2.41
C SER A 456 76.14 17.94 1.38
N SER A 457 75.79 16.75 0.90
CA SER A 457 74.64 16.53 0.03
C SER A 457 73.31 16.84 0.74
N LEU A 458 73.16 16.35 1.97
CA LEU A 458 72.02 16.64 2.84
C LEU A 458 71.88 18.14 3.09
N ILE A 459 72.98 18.82 3.43
CA ILE A 459 73.03 20.28 3.59
C ILE A 459 72.55 20.97 2.31
N THR A 460 73.01 20.52 1.14
CA THR A 460 72.63 21.11 -0.15
C THR A 460 71.13 20.94 -0.44
N VAL A 461 70.56 19.78 -0.10
CA VAL A 461 69.13 19.52 -0.26
C VAL A 461 68.31 20.37 0.71
N ILE A 462 68.70 20.42 1.99
CA ILE A 462 68.01 21.21 3.02
C ILE A 462 68.02 22.71 2.69
N HIS A 463 69.13 23.25 2.17
CA HIS A 463 69.21 24.65 1.76
C HIS A 463 68.22 25.03 0.65
N LYS A 464 67.76 24.07 -0.17
CA LYS A 464 66.70 24.34 -1.17
C LYS A 464 65.34 24.61 -0.53
N PHE A 465 65.11 24.08 0.68
CA PHE A 465 63.88 24.26 1.45
C PHE A 465 63.96 25.41 2.47
N GLN A 466 65.12 26.06 2.60
CA GLN A 466 65.33 27.21 3.48
C GLN A 466 65.06 28.57 2.78
N ARG A 467 64.82 28.56 1.46
CA ARG A 467 64.66 29.77 0.65
C ARG A 467 63.22 30.24 0.51
#